data_AF-A0A7W1TU13-F1
#
_entry.id   AF-A0A7W1TU13-F1
#
_cell.length_a   1.000
_cell.length_b   1.000
_cell.length_c   1.000
_cell.angle_alpha   90.00
_cell.angle_beta   90.00
_cell.angle_gamma   90.00
#
_symmetry.space_group_name_H-M   'P 1'
#
loop_
_entity.id
_entity.type
_entity.pdbx_description
1 polymer ?
#
loop_
_entity_poly.entity_id
_entity_poly.type
_entity_poly.pdbx_seq_one_letter_code
_entity_poly.pdbx_strand_id
1 'polypeptide(L)'
;MLNVVVFTGGRGSDVLSKRLLARKDVSLTLIVNGYDDGASTGEVRRFLGDSLGPSDFRKNASRVGEATASCSAALIALVDRRLPDDPDEARRAFDALVETGGRGAGNDGLAEDEAEAVRRRLGAFREELSRGAFRLADCAVGNVVFAGGFLLAGRDFNKAVDDYSALLGLPEGVIENVTNGENAFLVALDREGAVLGTEEAIVDARRENRIEDIFLIDRPLPAGDWTTERARAYFAEHAAAITLNARAASKVDAADLIVYAPGTQYSSLFPSYLTPGLGRHIAGNLKALKLLITNLQVDAEIAGSSAVGLIERALFYLTGKGAAPLPTPFLITHYLLNDPKQAEQERPYVPLGQVDTLEDPRLVRIGFYEDGVSGRHDATKVLTPFVESMLRPSEPARVAVLLYGAHSANKVTQSMLEIARAQPANAVLRIYAARPVGLGDDAFVGRLPFDVEFTDGEDEAERRIRQAAGEGRFDYVVLFESSGMYRGDDASALIGYLAGGRLDAVWGSRRLSVRDIDVSYQQRRSESAFGRGLSRLGSHLLSLAYLFLYGRYVADTLSGVR
;
A
#
# COMPACT_ATOMS: atom_id res chain seq x y z
N MET A 1 -7.26 12.50 11.27
CA MET A 1 -6.41 12.60 10.08
C MET A 1 -5.74 11.26 9.92
N LEU A 2 -5.78 10.66 8.73
CA LEU A 2 -5.22 9.35 8.44
C LEU A 2 -3.72 9.47 8.16
N ASN A 3 -2.89 8.75 8.89
CA ASN A 3 -1.44 8.76 8.70
C ASN A 3 -1.05 7.74 7.63
N VAL A 4 -0.53 8.21 6.50
CA VAL A 4 -0.13 7.38 5.37
C VAL A 4 1.38 7.47 5.16
N VAL A 5 2.05 6.33 5.23
CA VAL A 5 3.47 6.19 4.88
C VAL A 5 3.58 5.54 3.50
N VAL A 6 4.39 6.11 2.61
CA VAL A 6 4.66 5.55 1.28
C VAL A 6 6.16 5.33 1.15
N PHE A 7 6.59 4.08 0.99
CA PHE A 7 7.94 3.77 0.54
C PHE A 7 8.04 4.03 -0.96
N THR A 8 8.99 4.87 -1.37
CA THR A 8 9.11 5.27 -2.77
C THR A 8 10.55 5.65 -3.14
N GLY A 9 10.86 5.53 -4.44
CA GLY A 9 12.03 6.17 -5.05
C GLY A 9 11.66 7.49 -5.73
N GLY A 10 12.30 7.79 -6.86
CA GLY A 10 12.13 9.08 -7.55
C GLY A 10 10.76 9.36 -8.17
N ARG A 11 10.19 8.44 -8.98
CA ARG A 11 8.97 8.70 -9.78
C ARG A 11 7.83 7.69 -9.68
N GLY A 12 8.10 6.49 -9.16
CA GLY A 12 7.14 5.38 -9.17
C GLY A 12 5.83 5.65 -8.41
N SER A 13 5.85 6.52 -7.40
CA SER A 13 4.65 6.88 -6.61
C SER A 13 3.94 8.15 -7.07
N ASP A 14 4.34 8.82 -8.17
CA ASP A 14 3.87 10.18 -8.50
C ASP A 14 2.34 10.33 -8.47
N VAL A 15 1.63 9.43 -9.16
CA VAL A 15 0.16 9.46 -9.25
C VAL A 15 -0.48 9.13 -7.90
N LEU A 16 0.10 8.21 -7.13
CA LEU A 16 -0.38 7.80 -5.81
C LEU A 16 -0.22 8.93 -4.80
N SER A 17 0.97 9.51 -4.71
CA SER A 17 1.31 10.60 -3.79
C SER A 17 0.49 11.84 -4.09
N LYS A 18 0.32 12.24 -5.35
CA LYS A 18 -0.55 13.36 -5.74
C LYS A 18 -2.00 13.16 -5.28
N ARG A 19 -2.53 11.93 -5.42
CA ARG A 19 -3.89 11.62 -4.98
C ARG A 19 -4.05 11.73 -3.46
N LEU A 20 -3.03 11.31 -2.69
CA LEU A 20 -3.03 11.42 -1.24
C LEU A 20 -2.87 12.88 -0.78
N LEU A 21 -1.97 13.66 -1.41
CA LEU A 21 -1.75 15.08 -1.10
C LEU A 21 -2.97 15.96 -1.38
N ALA A 22 -3.80 15.58 -2.35
CA ALA A 22 -5.05 16.29 -2.64
C ALA A 22 -6.09 16.18 -1.50
N ARG A 23 -5.87 15.31 -0.50
CA ARG A 23 -6.79 15.07 0.59
C ARG A 23 -6.37 15.79 1.87
N LYS A 24 -7.27 16.60 2.44
CA LYS A 24 -7.02 17.33 3.70
C LYS A 24 -7.14 16.45 4.96
N ASP A 25 -7.76 15.28 4.83
CA ASP A 25 -7.94 14.31 5.91
C ASP A 25 -6.81 13.27 5.97
N VAL A 26 -5.78 13.41 5.13
CA VAL A 26 -4.59 12.55 5.05
C VAL A 26 -3.34 13.33 5.45
N SER A 27 -2.50 12.73 6.28
CA SER A 27 -1.11 13.15 6.52
C SER A 27 -0.18 12.18 5.80
N LEU A 28 0.63 12.69 4.87
CA LEU A 28 1.51 11.87 4.04
C LEU A 28 2.97 11.99 4.48
N THR A 29 3.63 10.85 4.66
CA THR A 29 5.09 10.75 4.77
C THR A 29 5.63 9.86 3.64
N LEU A 30 6.60 10.37 2.90
CA LEU A 30 7.36 9.65 1.88
C LEU A 30 8.68 9.18 2.49
N ILE A 31 8.91 7.88 2.52
CA ILE A 31 10.18 7.29 2.96
C ILE A 31 10.99 6.88 1.73
N VAL A 32 12.20 7.41 1.65
CA VAL A 32 13.09 7.34 0.49
C VAL A 32 14.48 6.91 0.96
N ASN A 33 15.29 6.27 0.10
CA ASN A 33 16.72 6.07 0.35
C ASN A 33 17.58 6.95 -0.57
N GLY A 34 18.86 7.09 -0.26
CA GLY A 34 19.80 7.90 -1.02
C GLY A 34 20.91 7.12 -1.71
N TYR A 35 20.65 5.90 -2.18
CA TYR A 35 21.69 5.06 -2.77
C TYR A 35 21.91 5.24 -4.27
N ASP A 36 21.09 6.07 -4.94
CA ASP A 36 21.30 6.49 -6.34
C ASP A 36 22.71 7.09 -6.51
N ASP A 37 23.45 6.57 -7.49
CA ASP A 37 24.77 7.05 -7.91
C ASP A 37 24.85 7.34 -9.42
N GLY A 38 23.71 7.47 -10.10
CA GLY A 38 23.65 7.77 -11.52
C GLY A 38 23.82 9.26 -11.85
N ALA A 39 24.40 9.55 -13.01
CA ALA A 39 24.44 10.88 -13.64
C ALA A 39 24.81 12.03 -12.68
N SER A 40 23.93 13.02 -12.52
CA SER A 40 24.14 14.19 -11.65
C SER A 40 24.20 13.83 -10.17
N THR A 41 23.48 12.79 -9.73
CA THR A 41 23.54 12.29 -8.34
C THR A 41 24.91 11.70 -8.06
N GLY A 42 25.38 10.82 -8.95
CA GLY A 42 26.69 10.17 -8.87
C GLY A 42 27.83 11.17 -8.76
N GLU A 43 27.78 12.23 -9.56
CA GLU A 43 28.79 13.27 -9.54
C GLU A 43 28.84 14.04 -8.22
N VAL A 44 27.69 14.32 -7.59
CA VAL A 44 27.62 14.90 -6.23
C VAL A 44 28.24 13.96 -5.21
N ARG A 45 27.88 12.67 -5.24
CA ARG A 45 28.41 11.67 -4.29
C ARG A 45 29.91 11.48 -4.45
N ARG A 46 30.39 11.38 -5.69
CA ARG A 46 31.82 11.26 -6.02
C ARG A 46 32.62 12.47 -5.52
N PHE A 47 32.09 13.68 -5.73
CA PHE A 47 32.77 14.91 -5.35
C PHE A 47 32.81 15.14 -3.84
N LEU A 48 31.70 14.93 -3.15
CA LEU A 48 31.63 15.13 -1.68
C LEU A 48 32.28 13.97 -0.91
N GLY A 49 32.19 12.74 -1.43
CA GLY A 49 32.78 11.53 -0.86
C GLY A 49 32.01 10.93 0.34
N ASP A 50 31.18 11.72 1.01
CA ASP A 50 30.49 11.35 2.25
C ASP A 50 28.97 11.60 2.22
N SER A 51 28.43 12.01 1.07
CA SER A 51 26.99 12.25 0.90
C SER A 51 26.29 11.06 0.26
N LEU A 52 25.05 10.82 0.71
CA LEU A 52 24.06 10.07 -0.04
C LEU A 52 23.59 10.87 -1.27
N GLY A 53 22.86 10.21 -2.18
CA GLY A 53 22.32 10.77 -3.40
C GLY A 53 21.11 11.67 -3.17
N PRO A 54 21.15 12.96 -3.58
CA PRO A 54 20.06 13.90 -3.30
C PRO A 54 18.83 13.79 -4.22
N SER A 55 18.96 13.17 -5.38
CA SER A 55 17.96 13.30 -6.46
C SER A 55 16.55 12.83 -6.08
N ASP A 56 16.42 11.68 -5.40
CA ASP A 56 15.10 11.15 -5.09
C ASP A 56 14.40 11.93 -3.98
N PHE A 57 15.14 12.40 -2.97
CA PHE A 57 14.62 13.34 -1.96
C PHE A 57 14.13 14.61 -2.62
N ARG A 58 14.95 15.19 -3.49
CA ARG A 58 14.65 16.41 -4.21
C ARG A 58 13.42 16.27 -5.11
N LYS A 59 13.36 15.22 -5.94
CA LYS A 59 12.23 15.00 -6.87
C LYS A 59 10.93 14.81 -6.11
N ASN A 60 10.95 14.11 -4.97
CA ASN A 60 9.80 13.99 -4.10
C ASN A 60 9.43 15.34 -3.48
N ALA A 61 10.40 16.14 -3.05
CA ALA A 61 10.16 17.47 -2.49
C ALA A 61 9.55 18.43 -3.53
N SER A 62 10.08 18.48 -4.75
CA SER A 62 9.51 19.27 -5.85
C SER A 62 8.06 18.86 -6.12
N ARG A 63 7.79 17.54 -6.18
CA ARG A 63 6.43 17.01 -6.42
C ARG A 63 5.46 17.42 -5.32
N VAL A 64 5.85 17.30 -4.04
CA VAL A 64 4.99 17.71 -2.93
C VAL A 64 4.77 19.22 -2.98
N GLY A 65 5.83 19.99 -3.23
CA GLY A 65 5.75 21.45 -3.27
C GLY A 65 4.84 21.95 -4.38
N GLU A 66 4.91 21.35 -5.57
CA GLU A 66 4.00 21.61 -6.68
C GLU A 66 2.55 21.25 -6.33
N ALA A 67 2.33 20.03 -5.80
CA ALA A 67 0.99 19.53 -5.52
C ALA A 67 0.28 20.29 -4.38
N THR A 68 1.04 20.87 -3.45
CA THR A 68 0.53 21.62 -2.29
C THR A 68 0.61 23.13 -2.47
N ALA A 69 1.23 23.61 -3.56
CA ALA A 69 1.55 25.01 -3.81
C ALA A 69 2.26 25.68 -2.61
N SER A 70 3.23 24.98 -2.00
CA SER A 70 3.92 25.44 -0.79
C SER A 70 5.04 26.46 -1.05
N CYS A 71 5.46 26.63 -2.30
CA CYS A 71 6.42 27.63 -2.76
C CYS A 71 6.07 28.10 -4.17
N SER A 72 6.82 29.06 -4.72
CA SER A 72 6.55 29.57 -6.06
C SER A 72 6.80 28.50 -7.14
N ALA A 73 5.98 28.52 -8.19
CA ALA A 73 6.20 27.66 -9.36
C ALA A 73 7.55 27.95 -10.04
N ALA A 74 8.05 29.19 -9.92
CA ALA A 74 9.37 29.58 -10.40
C ALA A 74 10.51 28.89 -9.62
N LEU A 75 10.38 28.73 -8.30
CA LEU A 75 11.35 27.99 -7.49
C LEU A 75 11.39 26.51 -7.89
N ILE A 76 10.23 25.87 -8.03
CA ILE A 76 10.13 24.49 -8.52
C ILE A 76 10.79 24.33 -9.89
N ALA A 77 10.44 25.19 -10.85
CA ALA A 77 11.03 25.17 -12.18
C ALA A 77 12.56 25.39 -12.16
N LEU A 78 13.05 26.26 -11.27
CA LEU A 78 14.47 26.52 -11.10
C LEU A 78 15.22 25.28 -10.59
N VAL A 79 14.74 24.64 -9.52
CA VAL A 79 15.44 23.50 -8.92
C VAL A 79 15.35 22.24 -9.77
N ASP A 80 14.28 22.09 -10.56
CA ASP A 80 14.10 20.99 -11.51
C ASP A 80 14.87 21.19 -12.83
N ARG A 81 15.35 22.41 -13.11
CA ARG A 81 16.17 22.71 -14.27
C ARG A 81 17.51 21.98 -14.23
N ARG A 82 18.01 21.58 -15.41
CA ARG A 82 19.39 21.10 -15.60
C ARG A 82 20.27 22.19 -16.20
N LEU A 83 21.52 22.23 -15.79
CA LEU A 83 22.53 23.09 -16.40
C LEU A 83 22.79 22.63 -17.86
N PRO A 84 23.28 23.53 -18.73
CA PRO A 84 23.72 23.18 -20.08
C PRO A 84 24.66 21.97 -20.09
N ASP A 85 24.66 21.22 -21.20
CA ASP A 85 25.56 20.06 -21.38
C ASP A 85 26.98 20.50 -21.77
N ASP A 86 27.13 21.69 -22.38
CA ASP A 86 28.44 22.29 -22.62
C ASP A 86 29.09 22.72 -21.28
N PRO A 87 30.31 22.25 -20.93
CA PRO A 87 30.94 22.53 -19.65
C PRO A 87 31.17 24.02 -19.34
N ASP A 88 31.52 24.82 -20.36
CA ASP A 88 31.80 26.24 -20.20
C ASP A 88 30.51 27.04 -20.02
N GLU A 89 29.47 26.71 -20.78
CA GLU A 89 28.12 27.25 -20.57
C GLU A 89 27.55 26.85 -19.21
N ALA A 90 27.74 25.60 -18.79
CA ALA A 90 27.30 25.11 -17.48
C ALA A 90 27.97 25.89 -16.34
N ARG A 91 29.27 26.16 -16.47
CA ARG A 91 30.00 26.98 -15.49
C ARG A 91 29.48 28.42 -15.44
N ARG A 92 29.32 29.07 -16.59
CA ARG A 92 28.75 30.44 -16.66
C ARG A 92 27.34 30.49 -16.08
N ALA A 93 26.50 29.49 -16.40
CA ALA A 93 25.14 29.39 -15.89
C ALA A 93 25.12 29.18 -14.37
N PHE A 94 26.00 28.34 -13.83
CA PHE A 94 26.15 28.15 -12.38
C PHE A 94 26.62 29.42 -11.69
N ASP A 95 27.66 30.09 -12.19
CA ASP A 95 28.16 31.33 -11.59
C ASP A 95 27.07 32.43 -11.61
N ALA A 96 26.31 32.55 -12.70
CA ALA A 96 25.16 33.44 -12.75
C ALA A 96 24.07 33.09 -11.70
N LEU A 97 23.78 31.80 -11.50
CA LEU A 97 22.85 31.35 -10.47
C LEU A 97 23.31 31.71 -9.06
N VAL A 98 24.60 31.60 -8.77
CA VAL A 98 25.16 31.97 -7.45
C VAL A 98 24.97 33.46 -7.20
N GLU A 99 25.17 34.31 -8.21
CA GLU A 99 25.03 35.75 -8.07
C GLU A 99 23.56 36.20 -7.99
N THR A 100 22.66 35.60 -8.79
CA THR A 100 21.27 36.08 -8.87
C THR A 100 20.28 35.29 -8.02
N GLY A 101 20.64 34.09 -7.56
CA GLY A 101 19.69 33.16 -6.92
C GLY A 101 18.68 32.56 -7.89
N GLY A 102 18.93 32.68 -9.20
CA GLY A 102 17.98 32.29 -10.22
C GLY A 102 16.98 33.37 -10.64
N ARG A 103 17.07 34.60 -10.09
CA ARG A 103 16.34 35.77 -10.60
C ARG A 103 16.94 36.23 -11.94
N GLY A 104 16.10 36.73 -12.85
CA GLY A 104 16.52 37.22 -14.17
C GLY A 104 15.47 36.99 -15.25
N ALA A 105 15.81 37.32 -16.51
CA ALA A 105 14.91 37.21 -17.66
C ALA A 105 14.38 35.77 -17.83
N GLY A 106 13.10 35.57 -17.51
CA GLY A 106 12.42 34.27 -17.56
C GLY A 106 12.03 33.67 -16.19
N ASN A 107 12.41 34.30 -15.07
CA ASN A 107 12.07 33.89 -13.71
C ASN A 107 11.49 35.05 -12.87
N ASP A 108 10.61 35.85 -13.47
CA ASP A 108 10.02 37.05 -12.83
C ASP A 108 9.11 36.70 -11.63
N GLY A 109 8.72 35.42 -11.49
CA GLY A 109 7.89 34.91 -10.40
C GLY A 109 8.64 34.39 -9.17
N LEU A 110 9.98 34.42 -9.16
CA LEU A 110 10.78 33.97 -8.01
C LEU A 110 10.89 35.08 -6.96
N ALA A 111 10.44 34.81 -5.73
CA ALA A 111 10.50 35.78 -4.65
C ALA A 111 11.95 36.03 -4.17
N GLU A 112 12.21 37.19 -3.57
CA GLU A 112 13.58 37.57 -3.17
C GLU A 112 14.13 36.73 -2.01
N ASP A 113 13.26 36.31 -1.09
CA ASP A 113 13.57 35.39 0.00
C ASP A 113 13.89 33.98 -0.52
N GLU A 114 13.13 33.47 -1.48
CA GLU A 114 13.43 32.21 -2.18
C GLU A 114 14.78 32.28 -2.90
N ALA A 115 15.03 33.38 -3.63
CA ALA A 115 16.28 33.60 -4.33
C ALA A 115 17.47 33.68 -3.37
N GLU A 116 17.35 34.38 -2.25
CA GLU A 116 18.39 34.46 -1.23
C GLU A 116 18.66 33.09 -0.59
N ALA A 117 17.61 32.32 -0.32
CA ALA A 117 17.75 30.96 0.20
C ALA A 117 18.48 30.03 -0.79
N VAL A 118 18.25 30.18 -2.10
CA VAL A 118 19.00 29.49 -3.15
C VAL A 118 20.45 29.97 -3.21
N ARG A 119 20.70 31.29 -3.23
CA ARG A 119 22.06 31.87 -3.27
C ARG A 119 22.92 31.35 -2.12
N ARG A 120 22.39 31.33 -0.90
CA ARG A 120 23.11 30.85 0.28
C ARG A 120 23.63 29.43 0.09
N ARG A 121 22.80 28.52 -0.45
CA ARG A 121 23.16 27.12 -0.69
C ARG A 121 24.16 26.99 -1.84
N LEU A 122 23.92 27.69 -2.95
CA LEU A 122 24.85 27.70 -4.08
C LEU A 122 26.22 28.29 -3.71
N GLY A 123 26.25 29.30 -2.84
CA GLY A 123 27.47 29.88 -2.29
C GLY A 123 28.29 28.88 -1.49
N ALA A 124 27.65 28.13 -0.58
CA ALA A 124 28.30 27.07 0.17
C ALA A 124 28.87 25.97 -0.75
N PHE A 125 28.13 25.58 -1.78
CA PHE A 125 28.64 24.63 -2.77
C PHE A 125 29.80 25.21 -3.60
N ARG A 126 29.75 26.49 -3.97
CA ARG A 126 30.84 27.18 -4.69
C ARG A 126 32.15 27.21 -3.87
N GLU A 127 32.05 27.40 -2.56
CA GLU A 127 33.22 27.31 -1.67
C GLU A 127 33.84 25.92 -1.69
N GLU A 128 33.03 24.86 -1.61
CA GLU A 128 33.53 23.48 -1.69
C GLU A 128 34.08 23.15 -3.08
N LEU A 129 33.46 23.66 -4.15
CA LEU A 129 33.91 23.51 -5.54
C LEU A 129 35.36 23.98 -5.75
N SER A 130 35.86 24.91 -4.93
CA SER A 130 37.26 25.35 -4.99
C SER A 130 38.27 24.28 -4.54
N ARG A 131 37.80 23.20 -3.91
CA ARG A 131 38.63 22.14 -3.30
C ARG A 131 38.76 20.89 -4.15
N GLY A 132 38.05 20.79 -5.28
CA GLY A 132 38.11 19.60 -6.14
C GLY A 132 37.42 19.77 -7.48
N ALA A 133 37.56 18.78 -8.35
CA ALA A 133 36.92 18.78 -9.66
C ALA A 133 35.48 18.26 -9.58
N PHE A 134 34.53 19.01 -10.15
CA PHE A 134 33.12 18.64 -10.29
C PHE A 134 32.63 18.95 -11.71
N ARG A 135 31.87 18.04 -12.31
CA ARG A 135 31.26 18.20 -13.63
C ARG A 135 29.88 18.87 -13.51
N LEU A 136 29.83 20.17 -13.80
CA LEU A 136 28.57 20.94 -13.82
C LEU A 136 27.67 20.63 -15.02
N ALA A 137 28.24 20.12 -16.12
CA ALA A 137 27.50 19.78 -17.33
C ALA A 137 26.34 18.81 -17.05
N ASP A 138 25.14 19.15 -17.54
CA ASP A 138 23.91 18.37 -17.36
C ASP A 138 23.54 18.08 -15.88
N CYS A 139 24.09 18.87 -14.94
CA CYS A 139 23.80 18.72 -13.53
C CYS A 139 22.43 19.35 -13.20
N ALA A 140 21.61 18.66 -12.39
CA ALA A 140 20.37 19.26 -11.92
C ALA A 140 20.68 20.39 -10.93
N VAL A 141 20.14 21.59 -11.16
CA VAL A 141 20.37 22.77 -10.30
C VAL A 141 20.05 22.44 -8.85
N GLY A 142 18.92 21.79 -8.62
CA GLY A 142 18.51 21.44 -7.28
C GLY A 142 19.39 20.39 -6.58
N ASN A 143 20.16 19.57 -7.31
CA ASN A 143 21.15 18.67 -6.69
C ASN A 143 22.33 19.49 -6.11
N VAL A 144 22.72 20.55 -6.81
CA VAL A 144 23.76 21.48 -6.35
C VAL A 144 23.26 22.32 -5.17
N VAL A 145 22.01 22.77 -5.22
CA VAL A 145 21.35 23.44 -4.09
C VAL A 145 21.27 22.51 -2.87
N PHE A 146 20.87 21.25 -3.07
CA PHE A 146 20.83 20.27 -1.98
C PHE A 146 22.23 20.01 -1.39
N ALA A 147 23.25 19.83 -2.24
CA ALA A 147 24.64 19.67 -1.80
C ALA A 147 25.13 20.87 -0.98
N GLY A 148 24.75 22.09 -1.38
CA GLY A 148 24.97 23.30 -0.59
C GLY A 148 24.28 23.26 0.77
N GLY A 149 23.01 22.83 0.83
CA GLY A 149 22.27 22.61 2.07
C GLY A 149 22.94 21.58 2.98
N PHE A 150 23.45 20.49 2.42
CA PHE A 150 24.21 19.46 3.14
C PHE A 150 25.49 20.02 3.78
N LEU A 151 26.23 20.85 3.06
CA LEU A 151 27.41 21.54 3.60
C LEU A 151 27.05 22.49 4.74
N LEU A 152 25.97 23.28 4.57
CA LEU A 152 25.46 24.19 5.60
C LEU A 152 24.92 23.46 6.84
N ALA A 153 24.38 22.26 6.67
CA ALA A 153 23.90 21.39 7.74
C ALA A 153 25.05 20.68 8.49
N GLY A 154 26.31 20.96 8.16
CA GLY A 154 27.47 20.33 8.79
C GLY A 154 27.67 18.88 8.36
N ARG A 155 27.36 18.57 7.10
CA ARG A 155 27.46 17.22 6.50
C ARG A 155 26.54 16.18 7.18
N ASP A 156 25.41 16.64 7.68
CA ASP A 156 24.32 15.81 8.20
C ASP A 156 23.24 15.67 7.12
N PHE A 157 23.12 14.48 6.55
CA PHE A 157 22.24 14.26 5.39
C PHE A 157 20.77 14.43 5.73
N ASN A 158 20.32 13.99 6.91
CA ASN A 158 18.92 14.09 7.29
C ASN A 158 18.53 15.55 7.58
N LYS A 159 19.42 16.34 8.19
CA LYS A 159 19.23 17.80 8.27
C LYS A 159 19.25 18.48 6.91
N ALA A 160 20.00 17.98 5.94
CA ALA A 160 19.97 18.49 4.57
C ALA A 160 18.62 18.23 3.89
N VAL A 161 18.01 17.06 4.13
CA VAL A 161 16.64 16.75 3.69
C VAL A 161 15.64 17.73 4.29
N ASP A 162 15.73 18.02 5.59
CA ASP A 162 14.87 19.01 6.26
C ASP A 162 15.12 20.43 5.71
N ASP A 163 16.37 20.85 5.52
CA ASP A 163 16.76 22.14 4.97
C ASP A 163 16.26 22.35 3.52
N TYR A 164 16.32 21.30 2.70
CA TYR A 164 15.80 21.33 1.33
C TYR A 164 14.26 21.30 1.31
N SER A 165 13.63 20.55 2.21
CA SER A 165 12.17 20.53 2.36
C SER A 165 11.66 21.91 2.78
N ALA A 166 12.33 22.56 3.73
CA ALA A 166 12.00 23.90 4.18
C ALA A 166 12.19 24.96 3.09
N LEU A 167 13.21 24.83 2.22
CA LEU A 167 13.37 25.70 1.04
C LEU A 167 12.12 25.69 0.15
N LEU A 168 11.46 24.54 0.02
CA LEU A 168 10.23 24.39 -0.77
C LEU A 168 8.96 24.60 0.06
N GLY A 169 9.05 25.11 1.29
CA GLY A 169 7.90 25.37 2.16
C GLY A 169 7.22 24.12 2.72
N LEU A 170 7.90 22.97 2.71
CA LEU A 170 7.33 21.70 3.18
C LEU A 170 7.49 21.54 4.70
N PRO A 171 6.48 21.03 5.41
CA PRO A 171 6.61 20.65 6.81
C PRO A 171 7.66 19.56 7.03
N GLU A 172 8.32 19.60 8.20
CA GLU A 172 9.26 18.57 8.63
C GLU A 172 8.60 17.18 8.69
N GLY A 173 9.29 16.16 8.16
CA GLY A 173 8.85 14.77 8.18
C GLY A 173 7.77 14.39 7.17
N VAL A 174 7.52 15.24 6.16
CA VAL A 174 6.82 14.84 4.93
C VAL A 174 7.71 13.96 4.07
N ILE A 175 9.03 14.19 4.07
CA ILE A 175 10.03 13.37 3.38
C ILE A 175 11.04 12.92 4.43
N GLU A 176 11.29 11.62 4.49
CA GLU A 176 12.22 11.01 5.43
C GLU A 176 13.19 10.11 4.68
N ASN A 177 14.46 10.18 5.06
CA ASN A 177 15.42 9.15 4.72
C ASN A 177 15.11 7.90 5.55
N VAL A 178 15.14 6.73 4.92
CA VAL A 178 15.00 5.44 5.61
C VAL A 178 16.17 5.20 6.57
N THR A 179 17.37 5.72 6.27
CA THR A 179 18.54 5.58 7.14
C THR A 179 18.85 6.85 7.92
N ASN A 180 19.71 6.73 8.93
CA ASN A 180 20.18 7.85 9.74
C ASN A 180 21.26 8.70 9.02
N GLY A 181 21.32 8.64 7.68
CA GLY A 181 22.19 9.46 6.85
C GLY A 181 23.57 8.84 6.55
N GLU A 182 23.85 7.62 7.02
CA GLU A 182 25.12 6.95 6.71
C GLU A 182 25.24 6.67 5.21
N ASN A 183 26.41 6.98 4.64
CA ASN A 183 26.69 6.73 3.23
C ASN A 183 26.87 5.22 2.97
N ALA A 184 26.32 4.73 1.86
CA ALA A 184 26.49 3.36 1.40
C ALA A 184 26.30 3.28 -0.12
N PHE A 185 26.93 2.30 -0.76
CA PHE A 185 26.88 2.10 -2.20
C PHE A 185 26.11 0.83 -2.52
N LEU A 186 25.13 0.94 -3.43
CA LEU A 186 24.30 -0.17 -3.85
C LEU A 186 25.03 -0.96 -4.94
N VAL A 187 25.17 -2.26 -4.70
CA VAL A 187 25.74 -3.21 -5.66
C VAL A 187 24.82 -4.42 -5.77
N ALA A 188 24.87 -5.12 -6.90
CA ALA A 188 24.04 -6.30 -7.13
C ALA A 188 24.81 -7.45 -7.77
N LEU A 189 24.26 -8.65 -7.60
CA LEU A 189 24.63 -9.84 -8.34
C LEU A 189 23.45 -10.23 -9.23
N ASP A 190 23.71 -10.49 -10.49
CA ASP A 190 22.72 -11.12 -11.37
C ASP A 190 22.72 -12.66 -11.20
N ARG A 191 21.70 -13.32 -11.77
CA ARG A 191 21.54 -14.78 -11.72
C ARG A 191 22.54 -15.53 -12.59
N GLU A 192 23.19 -14.82 -13.50
CA GLU A 192 24.22 -15.31 -14.39
C GLU A 192 25.64 -15.19 -13.77
N GLY A 193 25.75 -14.57 -12.59
CA GLY A 193 26.98 -14.39 -11.82
C GLY A 193 27.76 -13.11 -12.12
N ALA A 194 27.20 -12.18 -12.90
CA ALA A 194 27.82 -10.88 -13.13
C ALA A 194 27.59 -9.94 -11.94
N VAL A 195 28.55 -9.04 -11.76
CA VAL A 195 28.57 -8.05 -10.70
C VAL A 195 28.19 -6.69 -11.25
N LEU A 196 27.14 -6.10 -10.72
CA LEU A 196 26.67 -4.76 -11.04
C LEU A 196 27.13 -3.81 -9.92
N GLY A 197 28.18 -3.04 -10.20
CA GLY A 197 28.90 -2.26 -9.18
C GLY A 197 28.32 -0.89 -8.85
N THR A 198 27.25 -0.47 -9.52
CA THR A 198 26.58 0.83 -9.34
C THR A 198 25.07 0.66 -9.53
N GLU A 199 24.29 1.63 -9.04
CA GLU A 199 22.85 1.69 -9.30
C GLU A 199 22.59 1.89 -10.79
N GLU A 200 23.39 2.69 -11.47
CA GLU A 200 23.27 2.90 -12.92
C GLU A 200 23.42 1.59 -13.70
N ALA A 201 24.32 0.69 -13.29
CA ALA A 201 24.49 -0.63 -13.90
C ALA A 201 23.30 -1.57 -13.64
N ILE A 202 22.61 -1.39 -12.51
CA ILE A 202 21.40 -2.13 -12.14
C ILE A 202 20.22 -1.74 -13.06
N VAL A 203 20.11 -0.45 -13.41
CA VAL A 203 18.98 0.11 -14.17
C VAL A 203 19.23 0.20 -15.68
N ASP A 204 20.41 -0.22 -16.17
CA ASP A 204 20.77 -0.12 -17.59
C ASP A 204 19.74 -0.81 -18.51
N ALA A 205 18.90 0.01 -19.16
CA ALA A 205 17.84 -0.44 -20.07
C ALA A 205 18.34 -1.15 -21.33
N ARG A 206 19.65 -1.16 -21.59
CA ARG A 206 20.27 -1.92 -22.68
C ARG A 206 20.44 -3.40 -22.32
N ARG A 207 20.25 -3.76 -21.05
CA ARG A 207 20.39 -5.12 -20.52
C ARG A 207 19.10 -5.55 -19.83
N GLU A 208 18.72 -6.81 -20.04
CA GLU A 208 17.70 -7.46 -19.23
C GLU A 208 18.39 -8.03 -17.98
N ASN A 209 18.50 -7.23 -16.93
CA ASN A 209 19.18 -7.65 -15.70
C ASN A 209 18.26 -8.60 -14.91
N ARG A 210 18.76 -9.80 -14.60
CA ARG A 210 18.05 -10.78 -13.77
C ARG A 210 18.68 -10.82 -12.39
N ILE A 211 18.30 -9.87 -11.54
CA ILE A 211 18.98 -9.68 -10.26
C ILE A 211 18.69 -10.84 -9.30
N GLU A 212 19.74 -11.40 -8.72
CA GLU A 212 19.68 -12.45 -7.70
C GLU A 212 19.62 -11.83 -6.29
N ASP A 213 20.47 -10.85 -6.01
CA ASP A 213 20.58 -10.21 -4.69
C ASP A 213 21.25 -8.84 -4.77
N ILE A 214 20.96 -7.97 -3.80
CA ILE A 214 21.55 -6.63 -3.67
C ILE A 214 22.27 -6.48 -2.33
N PHE A 215 23.30 -5.64 -2.30
CA PHE A 215 24.13 -5.40 -1.13
C PHE A 215 24.41 -3.91 -0.99
N LEU A 216 24.66 -3.48 0.24
CA LEU A 216 25.11 -2.14 0.56
C LEU A 216 26.51 -2.23 1.12
N ILE A 217 27.46 -1.57 0.47
CA ILE A 217 28.88 -1.56 0.87
C ILE A 217 29.32 -0.17 1.30
N ASP A 218 30.34 -0.10 2.16
CA ASP A 218 30.82 1.13 2.81
C ASP A 218 31.66 2.04 1.89
N ARG A 219 31.97 1.58 0.68
CA ARG A 219 32.82 2.27 -0.30
C ARG A 219 32.46 1.88 -1.74
N PRO A 220 32.81 2.67 -2.75
CA PRO A 220 32.62 2.29 -4.15
C PRO A 220 33.33 0.97 -4.48
N LEU A 221 32.69 0.11 -5.27
CA LEU A 221 33.32 -1.13 -5.73
C LEU A 221 34.54 -0.80 -6.61
N PRO A 222 35.76 -1.27 -6.29
CA PRO A 222 36.91 -0.99 -7.13
C PRO A 222 36.79 -1.70 -8.48
N ALA A 223 37.31 -1.05 -9.51
CA ALA A 223 37.41 -1.62 -10.85
C ALA A 223 38.25 -2.91 -10.83
N GLY A 224 37.76 -3.94 -11.52
CA GLY A 224 38.47 -5.20 -11.64
C GLY A 224 37.56 -6.32 -12.12
N ASP A 225 38.17 -7.47 -12.43
CA ASP A 225 37.45 -8.69 -12.78
C ASP A 225 36.93 -9.36 -11.51
N TRP A 226 35.60 -9.41 -11.38
CA TRP A 226 34.91 -10.00 -10.24
C TRP A 226 34.28 -11.33 -10.61
N THR A 227 34.52 -12.34 -9.78
CA THR A 227 33.70 -13.56 -9.76
C THR A 227 32.65 -13.43 -8.66
N THR A 228 31.55 -14.18 -8.76
CA THR A 228 30.48 -14.21 -7.75
C THR A 228 31.03 -14.48 -6.35
N GLU A 229 31.92 -15.46 -6.18
CA GLU A 229 32.47 -15.82 -4.88
C GLU A 229 33.31 -14.69 -4.29
N ARG A 230 34.16 -14.07 -5.11
CA ARG A 230 35.03 -12.96 -4.71
C ARG A 230 34.19 -11.73 -4.34
N ALA A 231 33.15 -11.45 -5.12
CA ALA A 231 32.23 -10.35 -4.86
C ALA A 231 31.47 -10.55 -3.55
N ARG A 232 30.90 -11.75 -3.30
CA ARG A 232 30.20 -12.05 -2.04
C ARG A 232 31.11 -11.91 -0.82
N ALA A 233 32.35 -12.40 -0.90
CA ALA A 233 33.32 -12.22 0.18
C ALA A 233 33.62 -10.74 0.43
N TYR A 234 33.85 -9.98 -0.65
CA TYR A 234 34.12 -8.54 -0.57
C TYR A 234 32.93 -7.75 0.00
N PHE A 235 31.71 -8.04 -0.44
CA PHE A 235 30.49 -7.38 0.05
C PHE A 235 30.24 -7.65 1.53
N ALA A 236 30.57 -8.86 2.01
CA ALA A 236 30.46 -9.20 3.42
C ALA A 236 31.52 -8.49 4.27
N GLU A 237 32.77 -8.42 3.78
CA GLU A 237 33.86 -7.71 4.46
C GLU A 237 33.61 -6.21 4.54
N HIS A 238 33.03 -5.63 3.50
CA HIS A 238 32.78 -4.19 3.36
C HIS A 238 31.31 -3.81 3.53
N ALA A 239 30.53 -4.61 4.26
CA ALA A 239 29.11 -4.33 4.49
C ALA A 239 28.93 -2.96 5.17
N ALA A 240 28.05 -2.12 4.62
CA ALA A 240 27.79 -0.79 5.17
C ALA A 240 27.10 -0.87 6.54
N ALA A 241 27.65 -0.18 7.53
CA ALA A 241 27.04 -0.04 8.85
C ALA A 241 25.97 1.07 8.83
N ILE A 242 24.80 0.76 8.29
CA ILE A 242 23.66 1.67 8.22
C ILE A 242 22.71 1.47 9.42
N THR A 243 22.05 2.55 9.86
CA THR A 243 21.03 2.47 10.91
C THR A 243 19.71 3.08 10.44
N LEU A 244 18.59 2.55 10.95
CA LEU A 244 17.26 3.07 10.66
C LEU A 244 17.08 4.46 11.27
N ASN A 245 16.55 5.40 10.49
CA ASN A 245 16.16 6.72 10.99
C ASN A 245 15.03 6.59 12.02
N ALA A 246 15.24 7.11 13.23
CA ALA A 246 14.26 7.06 14.31
C ALA A 246 12.95 7.81 13.98
N ARG A 247 13.02 8.89 13.18
CA ARG A 247 11.83 9.60 12.68
C ARG A 247 11.05 8.74 11.70
N ALA A 248 11.72 8.13 10.72
CA ALA A 248 11.09 7.19 9.78
C ALA A 248 10.43 6.01 10.52
N ALA A 249 11.12 5.42 11.50
CA ALA A 249 10.57 4.37 12.36
C ALA A 249 9.30 4.81 13.09
N SER A 250 9.33 5.99 13.71
CA SER A 250 8.17 6.56 14.42
C SER A 250 6.99 6.82 13.48
N LYS A 251 7.24 7.24 12.24
CA LYS A 251 6.20 7.42 11.21
C LYS A 251 5.58 6.08 10.80
N VAL A 252 6.40 5.04 10.65
CA VAL A 252 5.93 3.66 10.38
C VAL A 252 5.08 3.13 11.53
N ASP A 253 5.51 3.33 12.78
CA ASP A 253 4.78 2.87 13.97
C ASP A 253 3.42 3.58 14.14
N ALA A 254 3.34 4.86 13.74
CA ALA A 254 2.13 5.68 13.84
C ALA A 254 1.23 5.63 12.59
N ALA A 255 1.63 4.93 11.53
CA ALA A 255 0.87 4.85 10.29
C ALA A 255 -0.45 4.08 10.48
N ASP A 256 -1.50 4.55 9.83
CA ASP A 256 -2.74 3.80 9.63
C ASP A 256 -2.70 3.02 8.31
N LEU A 257 -1.92 3.51 7.34
CA LEU A 257 -1.71 2.91 6.04
C LEU A 257 -0.24 2.98 5.65
N ILE A 258 0.36 1.84 5.33
CA ILE A 258 1.71 1.72 4.77
C ILE A 258 1.57 1.26 3.32
N VAL A 259 2.19 1.99 2.39
CA VAL A 259 2.14 1.69 0.96
C VAL A 259 3.55 1.41 0.46
N TYR A 260 3.76 0.21 -0.07
CA TYR A 260 4.91 -0.13 -0.89
C TYR A 260 4.55 0.24 -2.33
N ALA A 261 5.01 1.42 -2.76
CA ALA A 261 4.67 1.96 -4.07
C ALA A 261 5.26 1.09 -5.20
N PRO A 262 4.70 1.16 -6.41
CA PRO A 262 5.35 0.60 -7.58
C PRO A 262 6.56 1.48 -7.98
N GLY A 263 7.42 0.93 -8.83
CA GLY A 263 8.62 1.61 -9.31
C GLY A 263 9.77 0.63 -9.49
N THR A 264 10.97 1.16 -9.66
CA THR A 264 12.18 0.36 -9.66
C THR A 264 12.36 -0.30 -8.28
N GLN A 265 12.23 -1.61 -8.29
CA GLN A 265 12.32 -2.51 -7.16
C GLN A 265 13.76 -2.62 -6.62
N TYR A 266 14.73 -3.04 -7.42
CA TYR A 266 16.09 -3.36 -6.96
C TYR A 266 16.97 -2.14 -6.74
N SER A 267 16.77 -1.06 -7.49
CA SER A 267 17.52 0.19 -7.33
C SER A 267 16.90 1.17 -6.34
N SER A 268 15.59 1.10 -6.05
CA SER A 268 14.93 2.10 -5.21
C SER A 268 14.11 1.56 -4.03
N LEU A 269 13.34 0.48 -4.18
CA LEU A 269 12.42 0.04 -3.12
C LEU A 269 13.05 -1.00 -2.19
N PHE A 270 13.58 -2.09 -2.74
CA PHE A 270 14.24 -3.15 -2.01
C PHE A 270 15.45 -2.69 -1.19
N PRO A 271 16.29 -1.73 -1.65
CA PRO A 271 17.33 -1.16 -0.78
C PRO A 271 16.76 -0.51 0.48
N SER A 272 15.60 0.14 0.40
CA SER A 272 14.91 0.67 1.58
C SER A 272 14.45 -0.46 2.51
N TYR A 273 13.89 -1.54 1.96
CA TYR A 273 13.40 -2.70 2.74
C TYR A 273 14.52 -3.46 3.44
N LEU A 274 15.73 -3.43 2.89
CA LEU A 274 16.93 -4.02 3.46
C LEU A 274 17.42 -3.30 4.74
N THR A 275 16.92 -2.11 5.03
CA THR A 275 17.36 -1.32 6.19
C THR A 275 17.18 -2.09 7.50
N PRO A 276 18.25 -2.32 8.29
CA PRO A 276 18.18 -3.07 9.53
C PRO A 276 17.12 -2.51 10.50
N GLY A 277 16.25 -3.40 10.99
CA GLY A 277 15.20 -3.05 11.96
C GLY A 277 13.89 -2.57 11.34
N LEU A 278 13.86 -2.12 10.07
CA LEU A 278 12.66 -1.61 9.43
C LEU A 278 11.50 -2.62 9.44
N GLY A 279 11.78 -3.86 9.03
CA GLY A 279 10.78 -4.94 9.02
C GLY A 279 10.14 -5.19 10.39
N ARG A 280 10.86 -4.95 11.49
CA ARG A 280 10.31 -5.09 12.86
C ARG A 280 9.35 -3.97 13.22
N HIS A 281 9.62 -2.73 12.82
CA HIS A 281 8.68 -1.61 13.00
C HIS A 281 7.40 -1.83 12.18
N ILE A 282 7.54 -2.21 10.91
CA ILE A 282 6.41 -2.59 10.05
C ILE A 282 5.59 -3.72 10.67
N ALA A 283 6.26 -4.77 11.17
CA ALA A 283 5.61 -5.90 11.82
C ALA A 283 4.93 -5.53 13.15
N GLY A 284 5.55 -4.64 13.93
CA GLY A 284 5.05 -4.16 15.21
C GLY A 284 3.83 -3.26 15.10
N ASN A 285 3.63 -2.60 13.95
CA ASN A 285 2.39 -1.86 13.69
C ASN A 285 1.24 -2.83 13.38
N LEU A 286 0.49 -3.22 14.42
CA LEU A 286 -0.62 -4.18 14.32
C LEU A 286 -1.91 -3.60 13.72
N LYS A 287 -2.00 -2.27 13.59
CA LYS A 287 -3.22 -1.58 13.17
C LYS A 287 -3.19 -1.17 11.70
N ALA A 288 -2.00 -0.88 11.17
CA ALA A 288 -1.87 -0.42 9.79
C ALA A 288 -2.31 -1.48 8.77
N LEU A 289 -3.05 -1.05 7.75
CA LEU A 289 -3.05 -1.81 6.49
C LEU A 289 -1.74 -1.56 5.74
N LYS A 290 -1.22 -2.60 5.10
CA LYS A 290 0.10 -2.62 4.44
C LYS A 290 -0.10 -3.09 3.00
N LEU A 291 -0.14 -2.14 2.07
CA LEU A 291 -0.48 -2.39 0.67
C LEU A 291 0.79 -2.47 -0.16
N LEU A 292 1.05 -3.64 -0.75
CA LEU A 292 2.08 -3.78 -1.79
C LEU A 292 1.44 -3.69 -3.16
N ILE A 293 1.86 -2.69 -3.93
CA ILE A 293 1.36 -2.43 -5.28
C ILE A 293 2.43 -2.87 -6.26
N THR A 294 2.17 -3.89 -7.07
CA THR A 294 3.15 -4.36 -8.06
C THR A 294 3.20 -3.44 -9.28
N ASN A 295 4.34 -3.42 -9.96
CA ASN A 295 4.51 -2.70 -11.22
C ASN A 295 3.48 -3.16 -12.27
N LEU A 296 3.06 -2.23 -13.14
CA LEU A 296 2.20 -2.56 -14.28
C LEU A 296 3.02 -3.21 -15.38
N GLN A 297 4.11 -2.55 -15.80
CA GLN A 297 4.98 -3.00 -16.88
C GLN A 297 6.33 -3.49 -16.37
N VAL A 298 6.94 -4.37 -17.15
CA VAL A 298 8.32 -4.83 -16.96
C VAL A 298 9.28 -3.70 -17.30
N ASP A 299 10.29 -3.50 -16.46
CA ASP A 299 11.43 -2.64 -16.71
C ASP A 299 12.75 -3.46 -16.70
N ALA A 300 13.89 -2.79 -16.84
CA ALA A 300 15.20 -3.41 -17.04
C ALA A 300 15.64 -4.33 -15.88
N GLU A 301 15.24 -4.02 -14.65
CA GLU A 301 15.70 -4.72 -13.44
C GLU A 301 14.72 -5.82 -12.99
N ILE A 302 13.50 -5.84 -13.53
CA ILE A 302 12.49 -6.88 -13.27
C ILE A 302 12.20 -7.74 -14.49
N ALA A 303 13.09 -7.73 -15.51
CA ALA A 303 12.98 -8.56 -16.69
C ALA A 303 12.82 -10.06 -16.32
N GLY A 304 11.74 -10.67 -16.79
CA GLY A 304 11.40 -12.07 -16.47
C GLY A 304 10.84 -12.31 -15.06
N SER A 305 10.62 -11.26 -14.26
CA SER A 305 9.92 -11.37 -12.98
C SER A 305 8.41 -11.40 -13.16
N SER A 306 7.73 -12.10 -12.26
CA SER A 306 6.27 -12.07 -12.12
C SER A 306 5.88 -11.26 -10.89
N ALA A 307 4.62 -10.87 -10.79
CA ALA A 307 4.10 -10.13 -9.66
C ALA A 307 4.25 -10.92 -8.35
N VAL A 308 4.03 -12.25 -8.38
CA VAL A 308 4.34 -13.17 -7.27
C VAL A 308 5.83 -13.14 -6.93
N GLY A 309 6.72 -13.19 -7.93
CA GLY A 309 8.17 -13.09 -7.70
C GLY A 309 8.58 -11.77 -7.03
N LEU A 310 7.96 -10.65 -7.40
CA LEU A 310 8.21 -9.35 -6.75
C LEU A 310 7.77 -9.36 -5.27
N ILE A 311 6.63 -9.98 -4.96
CA ILE A 311 6.15 -10.16 -3.58
C ILE A 311 7.15 -10.97 -2.76
N GLU A 312 7.61 -12.10 -3.29
CA GLU A 312 8.59 -12.96 -2.62
C GLU A 312 9.89 -12.21 -2.32
N ARG A 313 10.37 -11.40 -3.28
CA ARG A 313 11.57 -10.57 -3.09
C ARG A 313 11.34 -9.45 -2.06
N ALA A 314 10.19 -8.79 -2.07
CA ALA A 314 9.86 -7.79 -1.06
C ALA A 314 9.88 -8.39 0.35
N LEU A 315 9.25 -9.55 0.54
CA LEU A 315 9.26 -10.28 1.83
C LEU A 315 10.68 -10.73 2.22
N PHE A 316 11.47 -11.21 1.27
CA PHE A 316 12.87 -11.57 1.49
C PHE A 316 13.67 -10.39 2.05
N TYR A 317 13.58 -9.20 1.47
CA TYR A 317 14.31 -8.03 1.97
C TYR A 317 13.75 -7.47 3.28
N LEU A 318 12.43 -7.40 3.43
CA LEU A 318 11.76 -6.94 4.67
C LEU A 318 12.09 -7.84 5.88
N THR A 319 12.43 -9.10 5.64
CA THR A 319 12.88 -10.06 6.67
C THR A 319 14.39 -10.05 6.88
N GLY A 320 15.11 -9.07 6.34
CA GLY A 320 16.57 -9.01 6.41
C GLY A 320 17.21 -10.20 5.70
N LYS A 321 16.78 -10.46 4.46
CA LYS A 321 17.18 -11.62 3.65
C LYS A 321 16.85 -12.96 4.30
N GLY A 322 15.68 -13.04 4.94
CA GLY A 322 15.23 -14.22 5.69
C GLY A 322 15.85 -14.40 7.08
N ALA A 323 16.69 -13.49 7.56
CA ALA A 323 17.30 -13.58 8.90
C ALA A 323 16.28 -13.39 10.04
N ALA A 324 15.19 -12.68 9.80
CA ALA A 324 14.09 -12.47 10.75
C ALA A 324 12.83 -13.18 10.23
N PRO A 325 12.41 -14.31 10.84
CA PRO A 325 11.21 -15.03 10.40
C PRO A 325 9.94 -14.28 10.86
N LEU A 326 9.61 -13.21 10.14
CA LEU A 326 8.39 -12.42 10.36
C LEU A 326 7.28 -12.97 9.47
N PRO A 327 6.13 -13.40 10.03
CA PRO A 327 5.01 -13.86 9.22
C PRO A 327 4.50 -12.78 8.27
N THR A 328 4.22 -13.17 7.03
CA THR A 328 3.75 -12.29 5.95
C THR A 328 2.65 -11.31 6.35
N PRO A 329 1.58 -11.69 7.08
CA PRO A 329 0.51 -10.75 7.44
C PRO A 329 0.96 -9.59 8.34
N PHE A 330 2.09 -9.71 9.04
CA PHE A 330 2.68 -8.61 9.78
C PHE A 330 3.42 -7.62 8.86
N LEU A 331 3.87 -8.05 7.69
CA LEU A 331 4.63 -7.21 6.76
C LEU A 331 3.74 -6.61 5.67
N ILE A 332 2.81 -7.41 5.13
CA ILE A 332 1.95 -7.03 4.01
C ILE A 332 0.56 -7.62 4.26
N THR A 333 -0.46 -6.75 4.27
CA THR A 333 -1.85 -7.16 4.45
C THR A 333 -2.60 -7.31 3.14
N HIS A 334 -2.16 -6.62 2.07
CA HIS A 334 -2.78 -6.74 0.76
C HIS A 334 -1.73 -6.63 -0.37
N TYR A 335 -1.86 -7.50 -1.35
CA TYR A 335 -1.17 -7.47 -2.64
C TYR A 335 -2.13 -6.95 -3.70
N LEU A 336 -1.77 -5.88 -4.39
CA LEU A 336 -2.52 -5.38 -5.54
C LEU A 336 -1.78 -5.78 -6.81
N LEU A 337 -2.34 -6.78 -7.50
CA LEU A 337 -1.78 -7.39 -8.69
C LEU A 337 -2.57 -6.92 -9.92
N ASN A 338 -1.87 -6.32 -10.89
CA ASN A 338 -2.50 -5.90 -12.14
C ASN A 338 -2.72 -7.08 -13.09
N ASP A 339 -3.95 -7.25 -13.57
CA ASP A 339 -4.30 -8.22 -14.62
C ASP A 339 -4.79 -7.47 -15.87
N PRO A 340 -3.98 -7.42 -16.94
CA PRO A 340 -4.30 -6.71 -18.17
C PRO A 340 -5.23 -7.48 -19.11
N LYS A 341 -5.88 -8.58 -18.69
CA LYS A 341 -6.81 -9.36 -19.53
C LYS A 341 -7.91 -8.55 -20.24
N GLN A 342 -8.15 -7.31 -19.82
CA GLN A 342 -9.10 -6.38 -20.44
C GLN A 342 -8.45 -5.34 -21.38
N ALA A 343 -7.13 -5.32 -21.53
CA ALA A 343 -6.37 -4.38 -22.35
C ALA A 343 -5.85 -5.04 -23.64
N GLU A 344 -5.73 -4.27 -24.71
CA GLU A 344 -5.06 -4.71 -25.94
C GLU A 344 -3.59 -5.06 -25.64
N GLN A 345 -3.12 -6.22 -26.14
CA GLN A 345 -1.88 -6.90 -25.74
C GLN A 345 -0.57 -6.22 -26.19
N GLU A 346 -0.55 -4.91 -26.43
CA GLU A 346 0.62 -4.22 -27.01
C GLU A 346 1.69 -3.81 -25.98
N ARG A 347 1.42 -3.89 -24.68
CA ARG A 347 2.36 -3.45 -23.62
C ARG A 347 2.97 -4.62 -22.83
N PRO A 348 4.27 -4.55 -22.45
CA PRO A 348 4.96 -5.61 -21.72
C PRO A 348 4.57 -5.60 -20.24
N TYR A 349 3.35 -6.01 -19.92
CA TYR A 349 2.86 -6.09 -18.55
C TYR A 349 3.62 -7.13 -17.72
N VAL A 350 3.79 -6.86 -16.43
CA VAL A 350 4.30 -7.85 -15.48
C VAL A 350 3.30 -9.00 -15.39
N PRO A 351 3.69 -10.25 -15.70
CA PRO A 351 2.79 -11.39 -15.57
C PRO A 351 2.46 -11.65 -14.10
N LEU A 352 1.25 -12.12 -13.80
CA LEU A 352 0.85 -12.44 -12.42
C LEU A 352 1.79 -13.46 -11.76
N GLY A 353 2.22 -14.49 -12.50
CA GLY A 353 2.96 -15.63 -11.96
C GLY A 353 2.04 -16.70 -11.38
N GLN A 354 2.58 -17.58 -10.53
CA GLN A 354 1.84 -18.66 -9.88
C GLN A 354 1.12 -18.14 -8.64
N VAL A 355 -0.01 -17.44 -8.82
CA VAL A 355 -0.76 -16.84 -7.70
C VAL A 355 -1.20 -17.90 -6.67
N ASP A 356 -1.37 -19.15 -7.10
CA ASP A 356 -1.69 -20.30 -6.27
C ASP A 356 -0.58 -20.72 -5.29
N THR A 357 0.65 -20.23 -5.45
CA THR A 357 1.74 -20.45 -4.47
C THR A 357 1.70 -19.47 -3.31
N LEU A 358 0.92 -18.38 -3.41
CA LEU A 358 0.71 -17.47 -2.28
C LEU A 358 -0.13 -18.17 -1.22
N GLU A 359 0.45 -18.33 -0.03
CA GLU A 359 -0.12 -19.12 1.07
C GLU A 359 -1.53 -18.66 1.48
N ASP A 360 -1.74 -17.34 1.59
CA ASP A 360 -3.01 -16.76 2.00
C ASP A 360 -3.66 -15.96 0.86
N PRO A 361 -4.66 -16.53 0.16
CA PRO A 361 -5.35 -15.84 -0.92
C PRO A 361 -6.16 -14.63 -0.44
N ARG A 362 -6.43 -14.49 0.87
CA ARG A 362 -7.14 -13.33 1.42
C ARG A 362 -6.34 -12.04 1.29
N LEU A 363 -5.03 -12.12 1.14
CA LEU A 363 -4.16 -10.95 0.92
C LEU A 363 -4.21 -10.49 -0.54
N VAL A 364 -4.68 -11.31 -1.48
CA VAL A 364 -4.56 -11.04 -2.91
C VAL A 364 -5.75 -10.22 -3.41
N ARG A 365 -5.47 -9.15 -4.16
CA ARG A 365 -6.45 -8.37 -4.94
C ARG A 365 -5.96 -8.28 -6.38
N ILE A 366 -6.65 -8.98 -7.29
CA ILE A 366 -6.35 -8.96 -8.73
C ILE A 366 -7.38 -8.07 -9.41
N GLY A 367 -6.90 -7.12 -10.23
CA GLY A 367 -7.77 -6.24 -10.98
C GLY A 367 -7.02 -5.47 -12.06
N PHE A 368 -7.74 -4.68 -12.85
CA PHE A 368 -7.14 -3.78 -13.83
C PHE A 368 -6.86 -2.41 -13.19
N TYR A 369 -5.63 -2.22 -12.72
CA TYR A 369 -5.19 -1.06 -11.95
C TYR A 369 -4.54 0.04 -12.78
N GLU A 370 -4.50 -0.08 -14.11
CA GLU A 370 -4.09 1.00 -14.99
C GLU A 370 -5.22 2.04 -15.20
N ASP A 371 -4.84 3.28 -15.49
CA ASP A 371 -5.76 4.38 -15.85
C ASP A 371 -6.33 4.28 -17.28
N GLY A 372 -5.76 3.41 -18.12
CA GLY A 372 -6.16 3.19 -19.51
C GLY A 372 -5.76 4.31 -20.49
N VAL A 373 -5.03 5.33 -20.02
CA VAL A 373 -4.65 6.50 -20.82
C VAL A 373 -3.14 6.69 -20.82
N SER A 374 -2.53 6.86 -19.64
CA SER A 374 -1.11 7.19 -19.52
C SER A 374 -0.21 5.97 -19.38
N GLY A 375 -0.79 4.78 -19.15
CA GLY A 375 -0.01 3.59 -18.81
C GLY A 375 0.45 3.55 -17.36
N ARG A 376 -0.08 4.43 -16.51
CA ARG A 376 0.24 4.48 -15.07
C ARG A 376 -0.90 3.90 -14.25
N HIS A 377 -0.62 3.60 -12.99
CA HIS A 377 -1.64 3.17 -12.05
C HIS A 377 -2.74 4.22 -11.89
N ASP A 378 -3.98 3.77 -11.89
CA ASP A 378 -5.12 4.53 -11.43
C ASP A 378 -5.11 4.59 -9.90
N ALA A 379 -4.62 5.70 -9.35
CA ALA A 379 -4.58 5.92 -7.91
C ALA A 379 -5.97 5.86 -7.26
N THR A 380 -7.04 6.15 -8.00
CA THR A 380 -8.40 6.04 -7.48
C THR A 380 -8.75 4.58 -7.23
N LYS A 381 -8.52 3.69 -8.21
CA LYS A 381 -8.77 2.25 -8.04
C LYS A 381 -7.88 1.62 -6.96
N VAL A 382 -6.64 2.08 -6.85
CA VAL A 382 -5.63 1.50 -5.96
C VAL A 382 -5.81 1.94 -4.50
N LEU A 383 -6.03 3.23 -4.24
CA LEU A 383 -6.00 3.78 -2.87
C LEU A 383 -7.38 4.06 -2.29
N THR A 384 -8.35 4.48 -3.11
CA THR A 384 -9.66 4.97 -2.62
C THR A 384 -10.41 3.94 -1.78
N PRO A 385 -10.48 2.64 -2.16
CA PRO A 385 -11.18 1.65 -1.35
C PRO A 385 -10.63 1.53 0.08
N PHE A 386 -9.31 1.67 0.23
CA PHE A 386 -8.63 1.58 1.53
C PHE A 386 -8.75 2.88 2.31
N VAL A 387 -8.47 4.02 1.68
CA VAL A 387 -8.53 5.34 2.34
C VAL A 387 -9.96 5.65 2.79
N GLU A 388 -10.97 5.41 1.94
CA GLU A 388 -12.36 5.63 2.32
C GLU A 388 -12.84 4.67 3.41
N SER A 389 -12.47 3.38 3.36
CA SER A 389 -12.89 2.44 4.41
C SER A 389 -12.32 2.79 5.78
N MET A 390 -11.13 3.40 5.83
CA MET A 390 -10.53 3.89 7.08
C MET A 390 -11.11 5.22 7.56
N LEU A 391 -11.50 6.09 6.63
CA LEU A 391 -12.04 7.41 6.94
C LEU A 391 -13.55 7.43 7.15
N ARG A 392 -14.27 6.40 6.67
CA ARG A 392 -15.70 6.26 6.89
C ARG A 392 -15.95 6.23 8.40
N PRO A 393 -16.74 7.18 8.94
CA PRO A 393 -17.28 7.04 10.26
C PRO A 393 -18.04 5.71 10.31
N SER A 394 -17.88 4.97 11.40
CA SER A 394 -18.77 3.85 11.69
C SER A 394 -20.14 4.45 11.97
N GLU A 395 -20.95 4.71 10.93
CA GLU A 395 -22.35 5.02 11.14
C GLU A 395 -23.02 3.75 11.67
N PRO A 396 -23.90 3.85 12.68
CA PRO A 396 -24.62 2.69 13.16
C PRO A 396 -25.45 2.10 12.03
N ALA A 397 -25.28 0.82 11.71
CA ALA A 397 -26.10 0.17 10.71
C ALA A 397 -27.56 0.17 11.17
N ARG A 398 -28.48 0.63 10.32
CA ARG A 398 -29.92 0.59 10.59
C ARG A 398 -30.42 -0.80 10.23
N VAL A 399 -30.78 -1.58 11.24
CA VAL A 399 -31.18 -2.98 11.06
C VAL A 399 -32.63 -3.19 11.49
N ALA A 400 -33.45 -3.69 10.57
CA ALA A 400 -34.78 -4.18 10.91
C ALA A 400 -34.71 -5.67 11.30
N VAL A 401 -35.32 -6.05 12.42
CA VAL A 401 -35.38 -7.44 12.88
C VAL A 401 -36.84 -7.90 12.88
N LEU A 402 -37.18 -8.92 12.10
CA LEU A 402 -38.48 -9.59 12.20
C LEU A 402 -38.36 -10.76 13.18
N LEU A 403 -39.10 -10.71 14.28
CA LEU A 403 -39.31 -11.87 15.16
C LEU A 403 -40.53 -12.65 14.66
N TYR A 404 -40.33 -13.88 14.21
CA TYR A 404 -41.40 -14.76 13.73
C TYR A 404 -41.40 -16.11 14.47
N GLY A 405 -42.49 -16.88 14.37
CA GLY A 405 -42.59 -18.23 14.92
C GLY A 405 -42.82 -18.29 16.44
N ALA A 406 -43.25 -17.18 17.07
CA ALA A 406 -43.51 -17.12 18.50
C ALA A 406 -44.86 -16.49 18.82
N HIS A 407 -45.74 -17.28 19.41
CA HIS A 407 -47.09 -16.84 19.80
C HIS A 407 -47.21 -16.54 21.31
N SER A 408 -46.14 -16.75 22.07
CA SER A 408 -46.09 -16.57 23.53
C SER A 408 -45.35 -15.29 23.90
N ALA A 409 -45.93 -14.50 24.80
CA ALA A 409 -45.32 -13.27 25.31
C ALA A 409 -43.92 -13.52 25.90
N ASN A 410 -43.78 -14.58 26.69
CA ASN A 410 -42.50 -14.94 27.32
C ASN A 410 -41.40 -15.19 26.29
N LYS A 411 -41.70 -15.86 25.17
CA LYS A 411 -40.70 -16.19 24.14
C LYS A 411 -40.23 -14.93 23.40
N VAL A 412 -41.17 -14.12 22.93
CA VAL A 412 -40.88 -12.87 22.22
C VAL A 412 -40.10 -11.90 23.12
N THR A 413 -40.56 -11.71 24.36
CA THR A 413 -39.88 -10.84 25.34
C THR A 413 -38.51 -11.39 25.72
N GLN A 414 -38.34 -12.70 25.88
CA GLN A 414 -37.02 -13.30 26.15
C GLN A 414 -36.05 -13.02 25.00
N SER A 415 -36.45 -13.22 23.74
CA SER A 415 -35.60 -12.90 22.57
C SER A 415 -35.21 -11.42 22.55
N MET A 416 -36.16 -10.51 22.81
CA MET A 416 -35.87 -9.07 22.90
C MET A 416 -34.90 -8.74 24.04
N LEU A 417 -35.06 -9.34 25.21
CA LEU A 417 -34.16 -9.11 26.36
C LEU A 417 -32.76 -9.66 26.12
N GLU A 418 -32.64 -10.81 25.47
CA GLU A 418 -31.34 -11.37 25.05
C GLU A 418 -30.66 -10.44 24.02
N ILE A 419 -31.39 -9.96 23.00
CA ILE A 419 -30.88 -8.96 22.06
C ILE A 419 -30.42 -7.68 22.79
N ALA A 420 -31.23 -7.19 23.73
CA ALA A 420 -30.94 -5.99 24.51
C ALA A 420 -29.71 -6.15 25.42
N ARG A 421 -29.50 -7.35 26.00
CA ARG A 421 -28.32 -7.64 26.84
C ARG A 421 -27.04 -7.79 26.04
N ALA A 422 -27.13 -8.42 24.87
CA ALA A 422 -25.98 -8.63 24.01
C ALA A 422 -25.50 -7.34 23.30
N GLN A 423 -26.37 -6.32 23.17
CA GLN A 423 -26.08 -4.99 22.64
C GLN A 423 -25.25 -5.03 21.34
N PRO A 424 -25.87 -5.22 20.17
CA PRO A 424 -25.11 -5.25 18.93
C PRO A 424 -24.35 -3.94 18.73
N ALA A 425 -23.02 -4.05 18.70
CA ALA A 425 -22.14 -2.90 18.55
C ALA A 425 -22.41 -2.22 17.21
N ASN A 426 -22.46 -0.88 17.22
CA ASN A 426 -22.61 -0.05 16.02
C ASN A 426 -23.87 -0.35 15.18
N ALA A 427 -25.00 -0.68 15.80
CA ALA A 427 -26.28 -0.88 15.11
C ALA A 427 -27.42 -0.11 15.79
N VAL A 428 -28.34 0.43 14.99
CA VAL A 428 -29.65 0.95 15.44
C VAL A 428 -30.70 -0.04 14.99
N LEU A 429 -31.45 -0.59 15.94
CA LEU A 429 -32.43 -1.64 15.66
C LEU A 429 -33.86 -1.10 15.66
N ARG A 430 -34.68 -1.68 14.77
CA ARG A 430 -36.14 -1.68 14.91
C ARG A 430 -36.66 -3.11 14.80
N ILE A 431 -37.39 -3.55 15.81
CA ILE A 431 -37.97 -4.89 15.86
C ILE A 431 -39.41 -4.85 15.38
N TYR A 432 -39.76 -5.76 14.47
CA TYR A 432 -41.12 -6.06 14.04
C TYR A 432 -41.52 -7.41 14.61
N ALA A 433 -42.68 -7.50 15.24
CA ALA A 433 -43.18 -8.76 15.78
C ALA A 433 -44.72 -8.78 15.75
N ALA A 434 -45.32 -9.95 15.55
CA ALA A 434 -46.73 -10.12 15.83
C ALA A 434 -46.99 -9.94 17.33
N ARG A 435 -48.08 -9.24 17.72
CA ARG A 435 -48.42 -9.10 19.14
C ARG A 435 -48.71 -10.48 19.74
N PRO A 436 -47.92 -10.96 20.72
CA PRO A 436 -48.13 -12.28 21.28
C PRO A 436 -49.30 -12.29 22.28
N VAL A 437 -49.94 -13.45 22.43
CA VAL A 437 -51.08 -13.61 23.34
C VAL A 437 -50.62 -13.44 24.79
N GLY A 438 -51.38 -12.64 25.56
CA GLY A 438 -51.10 -12.39 26.97
C GLY A 438 -50.06 -11.32 27.25
N LEU A 439 -49.57 -10.61 26.22
CA LEU A 439 -48.76 -9.40 26.41
C LEU A 439 -49.66 -8.26 26.90
N GLY A 440 -49.26 -7.59 27.98
CA GLY A 440 -49.95 -6.45 28.56
C GLY A 440 -49.75 -5.17 27.76
N ASP A 441 -49.65 -4.04 28.47
CA ASP A 441 -49.32 -2.76 27.84
C ASP A 441 -47.87 -2.74 27.30
N ASP A 442 -47.60 -1.76 26.43
CA ASP A 442 -46.30 -1.61 25.79
C ASP A 442 -45.30 -0.83 26.66
N ALA A 443 -45.58 -0.63 27.96
CA ALA A 443 -44.74 0.20 28.83
C ALA A 443 -43.30 -0.34 28.97
N PHE A 444 -43.11 -1.66 28.83
CA PHE A 444 -41.77 -2.27 28.83
C PHE A 444 -40.99 -1.99 27.54
N VAL A 445 -41.66 -1.76 26.40
CA VAL A 445 -41.01 -1.49 25.11
C VAL A 445 -40.17 -0.22 25.19
N GLY A 446 -40.68 0.83 25.84
CA GLY A 446 -39.94 2.08 26.05
C GLY A 446 -38.70 1.96 26.94
N ARG A 447 -38.43 0.78 27.53
CA ARG A 447 -37.22 0.48 28.31
C ARG A 447 -36.19 -0.31 27.50
N LEU A 448 -36.55 -0.80 26.32
CA LEU A 448 -35.63 -1.50 25.43
C LEU A 448 -34.72 -0.48 24.73
N PRO A 449 -33.47 -0.85 24.39
CA PRO A 449 -32.53 0.05 23.71
C PRO A 449 -32.84 0.22 22.20
N PHE A 450 -34.01 -0.21 21.74
CA PHE A 450 -34.43 -0.21 20.34
C PHE A 450 -35.95 -0.07 20.22
N ASP A 451 -36.41 0.38 19.06
CA ASP A 451 -37.83 0.52 18.77
C ASP A 451 -38.47 -0.85 18.52
N VAL A 452 -39.69 -1.07 19.01
CA VAL A 452 -40.48 -2.27 18.73
C VAL A 452 -41.83 -1.86 18.13
N GLU A 453 -42.20 -2.50 17.03
CA GLU A 453 -43.50 -2.37 16.37
C GLU A 453 -44.24 -3.71 16.43
N PHE A 454 -45.33 -3.74 17.20
CA PHE A 454 -46.23 -4.87 17.25
C PHE A 454 -47.34 -4.73 16.19
N THR A 455 -47.64 -5.83 15.50
CA THR A 455 -48.71 -5.89 14.47
C THR A 455 -49.79 -6.92 14.81
N ASP A 456 -50.91 -6.87 14.09
CA ASP A 456 -52.05 -7.78 14.26
C ASP A 456 -51.81 -9.11 13.50
N GLY A 457 -50.69 -9.76 13.80
CA GLY A 457 -50.28 -11.05 13.23
C GLY A 457 -48.97 -11.00 12.44
N GLU A 458 -48.43 -12.19 12.15
CA GLU A 458 -47.13 -12.35 11.48
C GLU A 458 -47.16 -11.87 10.03
N ASP A 459 -48.24 -12.13 9.29
CA ASP A 459 -48.43 -11.64 7.91
C ASP A 459 -48.40 -10.12 7.81
N GLU A 460 -48.88 -9.40 8.83
CA GLU A 460 -48.78 -7.95 8.87
C GLU A 460 -47.35 -7.48 9.21
N ALA A 461 -46.67 -8.13 10.16
CA ALA A 461 -45.28 -7.84 10.47
C ALA A 461 -44.38 -8.01 9.24
N GLU A 462 -44.59 -9.10 8.47
CA GLU A 462 -43.88 -9.36 7.21
C GLU A 462 -44.15 -8.29 6.15
N ARG A 463 -45.40 -7.84 6.00
CA ARG A 463 -45.75 -6.75 5.07
C ARG A 463 -45.10 -5.44 5.47
N ARG A 464 -45.11 -5.10 6.76
CA ARG A 464 -44.51 -3.87 7.31
C ARG A 464 -43.00 -3.83 7.09
N ILE A 465 -42.29 -4.92 7.40
CA ILE A 465 -40.84 -4.96 7.20
C ILE A 465 -40.48 -4.93 5.72
N ARG A 466 -41.26 -5.60 4.84
CA ARG A 466 -41.07 -5.55 3.39
C ARG A 466 -41.28 -4.13 2.84
N GLN A 467 -42.30 -3.43 3.31
CA GLN A 467 -42.54 -2.04 2.93
C GLN A 467 -41.37 -1.14 3.39
N ALA A 468 -40.96 -1.25 4.65
CA ALA A 468 -39.89 -0.40 5.18
C ALA A 468 -38.52 -0.67 4.51
N ALA A 469 -38.26 -1.92 4.12
CA ALA A 469 -37.10 -2.29 3.30
C ALA A 469 -37.19 -1.67 1.88
N GLY A 470 -38.36 -1.71 1.25
CA GLY A 470 -38.59 -1.10 -0.07
C GLY A 470 -38.46 0.43 -0.09
N GLU A 471 -38.67 1.08 1.06
CA GLU A 471 -38.53 2.54 1.25
C GLU A 471 -37.07 2.96 1.57
N GLY A 472 -36.12 2.03 1.65
CA GLY A 472 -34.70 2.32 1.93
C GLY A 472 -34.41 2.81 3.35
N ARG A 473 -35.31 2.52 4.31
CA ARG A 473 -35.18 2.96 5.71
C ARG A 473 -34.13 2.18 6.52
N PHE A 474 -33.76 0.99 6.05
CA PHE A 474 -32.83 0.08 6.73
C PHE A 474 -31.73 -0.38 5.77
N ASP A 475 -30.54 -0.57 6.31
CA ASP A 475 -29.37 -1.07 5.58
C ASP A 475 -29.38 -2.61 5.54
N TYR A 476 -29.94 -3.24 6.58
CA TYR A 476 -30.08 -4.70 6.67
C TYR A 476 -31.44 -5.12 7.24
N VAL A 477 -31.89 -6.31 6.84
CA VAL A 477 -33.06 -7.00 7.39
C VAL A 477 -32.61 -8.34 7.95
N VAL A 478 -32.95 -8.61 9.21
CA VAL A 478 -32.70 -9.88 9.89
C VAL A 478 -34.02 -10.57 10.16
N LEU A 479 -34.19 -11.79 9.63
CA LEU A 479 -35.32 -12.65 9.97
C LEU A 479 -34.87 -13.56 11.11
N PHE A 480 -35.53 -13.48 12.26
CA PHE A 480 -35.13 -14.22 13.45
C PHE A 480 -36.30 -15.04 14.01
N GLU A 481 -36.10 -16.36 14.06
CA GLU A 481 -37.08 -17.28 14.62
C GLU A 481 -37.06 -17.18 16.15
N SER A 482 -38.14 -16.66 16.71
CA SER A 482 -38.30 -16.41 18.15
C SER A 482 -39.01 -17.56 18.88
N SER A 483 -39.08 -18.75 18.28
CA SER A 483 -39.78 -19.94 18.79
C SER A 483 -39.21 -20.49 20.11
N GLY A 484 -38.06 -19.98 20.56
CA GLY A 484 -37.28 -20.46 21.71
C GLY A 484 -36.23 -21.52 21.36
N MET A 485 -36.10 -21.87 20.07
CA MET A 485 -35.03 -22.74 19.57
C MET A 485 -33.68 -22.02 19.41
N TYR A 486 -33.70 -20.68 19.36
CA TYR A 486 -32.53 -19.82 19.19
C TYR A 486 -32.47 -18.79 20.32
N ARG A 487 -31.26 -18.31 20.63
CA ARG A 487 -31.05 -17.26 21.63
C ARG A 487 -30.99 -15.91 20.92
N GLY A 488 -31.62 -14.88 21.47
CA GLY A 488 -31.52 -13.51 20.95
C GLY A 488 -30.08 -12.98 20.91
N ASP A 489 -29.18 -13.54 21.72
CA ASP A 489 -27.74 -13.30 21.65
C ASP A 489 -27.16 -13.67 20.28
N ASP A 490 -27.70 -14.70 19.61
CA ASP A 490 -27.27 -15.15 18.27
C ASP A 490 -27.59 -14.09 17.19
N ALA A 491 -28.75 -13.43 17.31
CA ALA A 491 -29.13 -12.32 16.44
C ALA A 491 -28.18 -11.13 16.64
N SER A 492 -27.83 -10.82 17.88
CA SER A 492 -26.94 -9.69 18.20
C SER A 492 -25.52 -9.94 17.70
N ALA A 493 -25.02 -11.18 17.81
CA ALA A 493 -23.74 -11.57 17.24
C ALA A 493 -23.73 -11.34 15.72
N LEU A 494 -24.75 -11.83 14.99
CA LEU A 494 -24.91 -11.62 13.54
C LEU A 494 -24.93 -10.14 13.16
N ILE A 495 -25.75 -9.35 13.86
CA ILE A 495 -25.89 -7.91 13.62
C ILE A 495 -24.57 -7.18 13.83
N GLY A 496 -23.81 -7.52 14.88
CA GLY A 496 -22.51 -6.90 15.15
C GLY A 496 -21.51 -7.04 14.00
N TYR A 497 -21.58 -8.11 13.22
CA TYR A 497 -20.74 -8.26 12.02
C TYR A 497 -21.23 -7.43 10.83
N LEU A 498 -22.55 -7.31 10.63
CA LEU A 498 -23.14 -6.45 9.60
C LEU A 498 -22.80 -4.98 9.86
N ALA A 499 -22.90 -4.57 11.12
CA ALA A 499 -22.62 -3.24 11.62
C ALA A 499 -21.14 -2.83 11.57
N GLY A 500 -20.22 -3.81 11.58
CA GLY A 500 -18.78 -3.56 11.58
C GLY A 500 -18.19 -3.18 10.22
N GLY A 501 -19.01 -3.03 9.16
CA GLY A 501 -18.55 -2.65 7.82
C GLY A 501 -17.59 -3.63 7.15
N ARG A 502 -17.41 -4.83 7.74
CA ARG A 502 -16.55 -5.89 7.20
C ARG A 502 -17.29 -6.58 6.05
N LEU A 503 -17.13 -6.02 4.85
CA LEU A 503 -17.67 -6.55 3.59
C LEU A 503 -17.20 -7.98 3.27
N ASP A 504 -16.12 -8.46 3.93
CA ASP A 504 -15.53 -9.79 3.71
C ASP A 504 -16.04 -10.86 4.71
N ALA A 505 -17.25 -10.71 5.25
CA ALA A 505 -17.84 -11.75 6.10
C ALA A 505 -18.57 -12.81 5.24
N VAL A 506 -18.01 -14.02 5.18
CA VAL A 506 -18.70 -15.18 4.60
C VAL A 506 -19.67 -15.75 5.64
N TRP A 507 -20.97 -15.53 5.42
CA TRP A 507 -22.04 -16.11 6.25
C TRP A 507 -22.62 -17.35 5.58
N GLY A 508 -22.53 -18.48 6.28
CA GLY A 508 -22.84 -19.81 5.77
C GLY A 508 -21.58 -20.56 5.37
N SER A 509 -21.48 -21.83 5.79
CA SER A 509 -20.39 -22.72 5.38
C SER A 509 -20.24 -22.70 3.85
N ARG A 510 -19.13 -22.14 3.35
CA ARG A 510 -18.63 -22.18 1.96
C ARG A 510 -19.71 -22.44 0.90
N ARG A 511 -20.44 -21.40 0.48
CA ARG A 511 -21.06 -21.41 -0.86
C ARG A 511 -20.05 -20.86 -1.86
N LEU A 512 -19.10 -21.69 -2.27
CA LEU A 512 -18.47 -21.51 -3.59
C LEU A 512 -19.60 -21.63 -4.62
N SER A 513 -19.69 -20.72 -5.59
CA SER A 513 -20.65 -20.94 -6.67
C SER A 513 -20.30 -22.25 -7.38
N VAL A 514 -21.29 -22.98 -7.92
CA VAL A 514 -21.03 -24.20 -8.70
C VAL A 514 -20.02 -23.92 -9.82
N ARG A 515 -19.98 -22.69 -10.31
CA ARG A 515 -18.99 -22.21 -11.29
C ARG A 515 -17.58 -22.11 -10.69
N ASP A 516 -17.43 -21.62 -9.46
CA ASP A 516 -16.14 -21.53 -8.76
C ASP A 516 -15.63 -22.90 -8.32
N ILE A 517 -16.54 -23.82 -7.98
CA ILE A 517 -16.20 -25.24 -7.70
C ILE A 517 -15.72 -25.91 -8.99
N ASP A 518 -16.43 -25.74 -10.10
CA ASP A 518 -16.03 -26.30 -11.40
C ASP A 518 -14.70 -25.72 -11.88
N VAL A 519 -14.48 -24.41 -11.72
CA VAL A 519 -13.19 -23.76 -12.03
C VAL A 519 -12.08 -24.28 -11.10
N SER A 520 -12.33 -24.41 -9.80
CA SER A 520 -11.38 -24.98 -8.84
C SER A 520 -11.05 -26.45 -9.13
N TYR A 521 -12.01 -27.25 -9.62
CA TYR A 521 -11.80 -28.65 -10.01
C TYR A 521 -11.14 -28.78 -11.39
N GLN A 522 -11.31 -27.80 -12.28
CA GLN A 522 -10.57 -27.73 -13.54
C GLN A 522 -9.10 -27.34 -13.32
N GLN A 523 -8.81 -26.51 -12.31
CA GLN A 523 -7.47 -26.05 -11.97
C GLN A 523 -6.63 -27.08 -11.18
N ARG A 524 -7.26 -28.02 -10.47
CA ARG A 524 -6.55 -29.15 -9.84
C ARG A 524 -6.09 -30.17 -10.89
N ARG A 525 -4.84 -30.03 -11.35
CA ARG A 525 -4.19 -30.91 -12.35
C ARG A 525 -4.00 -32.37 -11.91
N SER A 526 -4.30 -32.74 -10.67
CA SER A 526 -4.04 -34.07 -10.11
C SER A 526 -5.14 -35.11 -10.32
N GLU A 527 -6.33 -34.74 -10.79
CA GLU A 527 -7.45 -35.68 -10.95
C GLU A 527 -7.73 -36.00 -12.42
N SER A 528 -7.73 -37.30 -12.76
CA SER A 528 -8.13 -37.77 -14.08
C SER A 528 -9.62 -37.45 -14.35
N ALA A 529 -10.00 -37.32 -15.63
CA ALA A 529 -11.40 -37.07 -16.01
C ALA A 529 -12.39 -38.09 -15.41
N PHE A 530 -11.92 -39.32 -15.17
CA PHE A 530 -12.67 -40.38 -14.52
C PHE A 530 -12.91 -40.12 -13.02
N GLY A 531 -11.89 -39.67 -12.28
CA GLY A 531 -12.02 -39.34 -10.85
C GLY A 531 -13.00 -38.20 -10.59
N ARG A 532 -13.03 -37.21 -11.49
CA ARG A 532 -14.02 -36.11 -11.45
C ARG A 532 -15.44 -36.60 -11.70
N GLY A 533 -15.62 -37.52 -12.65
CA GLY A 533 -16.92 -38.16 -12.91
C GLY A 533 -17.42 -38.94 -11.70
N LEU A 534 -16.56 -39.74 -11.07
CA LEU A 534 -16.91 -40.54 -9.89
C LEU A 534 -17.29 -39.68 -8.69
N SER A 535 -16.57 -38.57 -8.46
CA SER A 535 -16.85 -37.64 -7.36
C SER A 535 -18.20 -36.94 -7.51
N ARG A 536 -18.56 -36.51 -8.72
CA ARG A 536 -19.90 -35.94 -8.99
C ARG A 536 -21.00 -36.98 -8.77
N LEU A 537 -20.81 -38.20 -9.24
CA LEU A 537 -21.78 -39.28 -9.07
C LEU A 537 -21.97 -39.65 -7.59
N GLY A 538 -20.88 -39.74 -6.83
CA GLY A 538 -20.89 -39.98 -5.38
C GLY A 538 -21.63 -38.89 -4.60
N SER A 539 -21.42 -37.62 -4.98
CA SER A 539 -22.11 -36.47 -4.38
C SER A 539 -23.63 -36.53 -4.56
N HIS A 540 -24.11 -36.86 -5.76
CA HIS A 540 -25.54 -37.05 -6.03
C HIS A 540 -26.11 -38.27 -5.27
N LEU A 541 -25.39 -39.39 -5.25
CA LEU A 541 -25.81 -40.59 -4.53
C LEU A 541 -25.92 -40.35 -3.02
N LEU A 542 -24.98 -39.63 -2.43
CA LEU A 542 -25.00 -39.27 -1.01
C LEU A 542 -26.20 -38.36 -0.68
N SER A 543 -26.44 -37.33 -1.51
CA SER A 543 -27.57 -36.41 -1.34
C SER A 543 -28.91 -37.15 -1.43
N LEU A 544 -29.04 -38.08 -2.38
CA LEU A 544 -30.23 -38.92 -2.55
C LEU A 544 -30.39 -39.93 -1.40
N ALA A 545 -29.30 -40.56 -0.95
CA ALA A 545 -29.35 -41.47 0.18
C ALA A 545 -29.85 -40.77 1.45
N TYR A 546 -29.42 -39.53 1.68
CA TYR A 546 -29.91 -38.71 2.80
C TYR A 546 -31.42 -38.43 2.70
N LEU A 547 -31.90 -38.11 1.50
CA LEU A 547 -33.33 -37.92 1.23
C LEU A 547 -34.13 -39.19 1.53
N PHE A 548 -33.67 -40.35 1.06
CA PHE A 548 -34.38 -41.62 1.27
C PHE A 548 -34.36 -42.08 2.73
N LEU A 549 -33.26 -41.87 3.45
CA LEU A 549 -33.10 -42.34 4.83
C LEU A 549 -33.76 -41.42 5.86
N TYR A 550 -33.75 -40.10 5.63
CA TYR A 550 -34.14 -39.11 6.62
C TYR A 550 -35.27 -38.18 6.17
N GLY A 551 -35.82 -38.38 4.96
CA GLY A 551 -36.89 -37.57 4.40
C GLY A 551 -36.48 -36.11 4.11
N ARG A 552 -35.19 -35.80 4.11
CA ARG A 552 -34.64 -34.46 3.92
C ARG A 552 -33.55 -34.48 2.87
N TYR A 553 -33.70 -33.65 1.84
CA TYR A 553 -32.66 -33.48 0.84
C TYR A 553 -31.58 -32.55 1.39
N VAL A 554 -30.36 -33.07 1.52
CA VAL A 554 -29.18 -32.27 1.85
C VAL A 554 -28.31 -32.21 0.61
N ALA A 555 -28.20 -31.03 0.02
CA ALA A 555 -27.40 -30.83 -1.17
C ALA A 555 -25.91 -30.85 -0.82
N ASP A 556 -25.17 -31.81 -1.36
CA ASP A 556 -23.70 -31.79 -1.37
C ASP A 556 -23.18 -30.78 -2.42
N THR A 557 -21.96 -30.27 -2.20
CA THR A 557 -21.35 -29.19 -3.00
C THR A 557 -21.31 -29.42 -4.52
N LEU A 558 -21.25 -30.66 -4.99
CA LEU A 558 -21.26 -31.00 -6.43
C LEU A 558 -22.64 -31.40 -6.97
N SER A 559 -23.63 -31.64 -6.10
CA SER A 559 -24.95 -32.10 -6.52
C SER A 559 -25.82 -30.97 -7.07
N GLY A 560 -25.53 -29.71 -6.71
CA GLY A 560 -25.97 -28.51 -7.41
C GLY A 560 -27.50 -28.27 -7.48
N VAL A 561 -28.31 -29.08 -6.80
CA VAL A 561 -29.77 -28.92 -6.77
C VAL A 561 -30.11 -27.78 -5.81
N ARG A 562 -30.76 -26.74 -6.33
CA ARG A 562 -31.31 -25.62 -5.56
C ARG A 562 -32.63 -25.97 -4.91
#